data_AF-A0A522GBX8-F1
#
_entry.id   AF-A0A522GBX8-F1
#
_cell.length_a   1.000
_cell.length_b   1.000
_cell.length_c   1.000
_cell.angle_alpha   90.00
_cell.angle_beta   90.00
_cell.angle_gamma   90.00
#
_symmetry.space_group_name_H-M   'P 1'
#
loop_
_entity.id
_entity.type
_entity.pdbx_description
1 polymer ?
#
loop_
_entity_poly.entity_id
_entity_poly.type
_entity_poly.pdbx_seq_one_letter_code
_entity_poly.pdbx_strand_id
1 'polypeptide(L)'
;MRLLAYTIAVVVILGGGFAFAPGVVAQDLPAGIDLNSPQYTTAEMSRVDIEKLLASGKKPDLSDKSLNGLDLSGLDLSGVNFRAARLDKTKFAGARLSGAIFDQVWAIGADFSGADLTHASLFSAQMQKTNFNNADLSHARIVADFSGAQMRKAKFVGADMSADMKNQSMGLMHAVLRSVDLRGADFQGANLARADLEFSQFAGANFTKANLTGADAGGSDFRGAIFGDTVLDQCDVSGAEIDPAQMPYFAKAENLDRVIKH
;
A
#
# COMPACT_ATOMS: atom_id res chain seq x y z
N MET A 1 0.11 -48.12 17.80
CA MET A 1 0.25 -48.93 16.58
C MET A 1 -1.01 -48.75 15.72
N ARG A 2 -0.93 -47.90 14.69
CA ARG A 2 -1.56 -48.03 13.36
C ARG A 2 -1.39 -46.71 12.62
N LEU A 3 -0.46 -46.73 11.66
CA LEU A 3 -0.32 -45.74 10.60
C LEU A 3 -1.58 -45.76 9.72
N LEU A 4 -2.05 -44.58 9.29
CA LEU A 4 -2.96 -44.44 8.16
C LEU A 4 -2.14 -43.96 6.97
N ALA A 5 -1.96 -44.85 6.00
CA ALA A 5 -1.29 -44.59 4.74
C ALA A 5 -2.23 -43.78 3.82
N TYR A 6 -1.70 -42.68 3.27
CA TYR A 6 -2.33 -41.97 2.15
C TYR A 6 -1.91 -42.65 0.85
N THR A 7 -2.89 -43.19 0.12
CA THR A 7 -2.69 -43.73 -1.23
C THR A 7 -2.68 -42.56 -2.21
N ILE A 8 -1.53 -42.31 -2.85
CA ILE A 8 -1.39 -41.38 -3.97
C ILE A 8 -1.91 -42.08 -5.23
N ALA A 9 -3.00 -41.58 -5.80
CA ALA A 9 -3.45 -41.99 -7.12
C ALA A 9 -2.69 -41.19 -8.19
N VAL A 10 -1.77 -41.86 -8.89
CA VAL A 10 -1.13 -41.36 -10.10
C VAL A 10 -2.12 -41.46 -11.25
N VAL A 11 -2.56 -40.32 -11.79
CA VAL A 11 -3.32 -40.28 -13.04
C VAL A 11 -2.36 -40.03 -14.19
N VAL A 12 -2.14 -41.07 -14.99
CA VAL A 12 -1.49 -41.03 -16.29
C VAL A 12 -2.48 -40.39 -17.27
N ILE A 13 -2.12 -39.26 -17.88
CA ILE A 13 -2.88 -38.67 -18.99
C ILE A 13 -2.15 -38.99 -20.30
N LEU A 14 -2.74 -39.91 -21.07
CA LEU A 14 -2.43 -40.13 -22.48
C LEU A 14 -3.23 -39.16 -23.36
N GLY A 15 -2.65 -38.83 -24.51
CA GLY A 15 -3.01 -37.72 -25.39
C GLY A 15 -4.46 -37.68 -25.91
N GLY A 16 -4.91 -36.45 -26.16
CA GLY A 16 -6.14 -36.13 -26.87
C GLY A 16 -6.33 -34.61 -26.88
N GLY A 17 -6.21 -33.98 -28.05
CA GLY A 17 -6.29 -32.52 -28.19
C GLY A 17 -7.62 -31.95 -27.72
N PHE A 18 -7.57 -30.81 -27.03
CA PHE A 18 -8.75 -30.01 -26.72
C PHE A 18 -8.59 -28.61 -27.28
N ALA A 19 -9.53 -28.25 -28.16
CA ALA A 19 -9.78 -26.89 -28.59
C ALA A 19 -10.14 -26.02 -27.37
N PHE A 20 -9.60 -24.80 -27.32
CA PHE A 20 -9.93 -23.83 -26.30
C PHE A 20 -11.41 -23.40 -26.45
N ALA A 21 -12.25 -23.77 -25.48
CA ALA A 21 -13.54 -23.14 -25.29
C ALA A 21 -13.35 -21.73 -24.68
N PRO A 22 -14.07 -20.69 -25.13
CA PRO A 22 -14.01 -19.37 -24.53
C PRO A 22 -14.76 -19.41 -23.20
N GLY A 23 -14.02 -19.32 -22.10
CA GLY A 23 -14.60 -19.41 -20.77
C GLY A 23 -13.59 -19.82 -19.70
N VAL A 24 -12.38 -19.26 -19.76
CA VAL A 24 -11.44 -19.38 -18.64
C VAL A 24 -11.89 -18.38 -17.59
N VAL A 25 -12.81 -18.80 -16.73
CA VAL A 25 -13.12 -18.09 -15.49
C VAL A 25 -11.87 -18.20 -14.61
N ALA A 26 -11.37 -17.03 -14.17
CA ALA A 26 -10.23 -16.95 -13.27
C ALA A 26 -10.44 -17.88 -12.06
N GLN A 27 -9.39 -18.62 -11.69
CA GLN A 27 -9.38 -19.57 -10.60
C GLN A 27 -9.96 -18.98 -9.30
N ASP A 28 -11.12 -19.50 -8.92
CA ASP A 28 -11.67 -19.70 -7.57
C ASP A 28 -11.43 -18.60 -6.51
N LEU A 29 -12.08 -17.45 -6.67
CA LEU A 29 -12.77 -16.86 -5.52
C LEU A 29 -13.95 -17.77 -5.18
N PRO A 30 -14.20 -18.16 -3.92
CA PRO A 30 -15.39 -18.93 -3.57
C PRO A 30 -16.63 -18.12 -3.94
N ALA A 31 -17.21 -18.46 -5.08
CA ALA A 31 -18.47 -17.91 -5.56
C ALA A 31 -19.55 -18.25 -4.53
N GLY A 32 -19.95 -17.25 -3.74
CA GLY A 32 -20.90 -17.42 -2.64
C GLY A 32 -20.58 -16.60 -1.37
N ILE A 33 -19.39 -16.02 -1.25
CA ILE A 33 -19.10 -15.07 -0.17
C ILE A 33 -19.66 -13.70 -0.54
N ASP A 34 -20.75 -13.30 0.13
CA ASP A 34 -21.21 -11.90 0.09
C ASP A 34 -20.33 -11.04 0.99
N LEU A 35 -19.31 -10.43 0.38
CA LEU A 35 -18.40 -9.48 1.03
C LEU A 35 -19.12 -8.21 1.51
N ASN A 36 -20.38 -7.98 1.13
CA ASN A 36 -21.20 -6.88 1.62
C ASN A 36 -22.08 -7.27 2.81
N SER A 37 -22.11 -8.54 3.23
CA SER A 37 -22.92 -8.96 4.36
C SER A 37 -22.41 -8.36 5.68
N PRO A 38 -23.26 -8.23 6.73
CA PRO A 38 -22.87 -7.63 8.01
C PRO A 38 -21.60 -8.25 8.61
N GLN A 39 -21.43 -9.56 8.47
CA GLN A 39 -20.24 -10.29 8.95
C GLN A 39 -18.90 -9.71 8.42
N TYR A 40 -18.92 -9.09 7.24
CA TYR A 40 -17.75 -8.50 6.59
C TYR A 40 -17.77 -6.97 6.60
N THR A 41 -18.82 -6.34 7.15
CA THR A 41 -19.02 -4.88 7.06
C THR A 41 -19.31 -4.21 8.39
N THR A 42 -19.64 -4.95 9.45
CA THR A 42 -19.95 -4.39 10.77
C THR A 42 -18.77 -4.51 11.74
N ALA A 43 -18.57 -3.46 12.53
CA ALA A 43 -17.66 -3.49 13.65
C ALA A 43 -18.19 -4.41 14.78
N GLU A 44 -17.29 -5.16 15.42
CA GLU A 44 -17.62 -6.03 16.55
C GLU A 44 -17.64 -5.29 17.90
N MET A 45 -17.18 -4.04 17.92
CA MET A 45 -17.15 -3.19 19.11
C MET A 45 -17.44 -1.73 18.76
N SER A 46 -17.74 -0.91 19.76
CA SER A 46 -18.02 0.52 19.57
C SER A 46 -16.78 1.39 19.82
N ARG A 47 -16.81 2.65 19.35
CA ARG A 47 -15.81 3.68 19.72
C ARG A 47 -15.68 3.81 21.24
N VAL A 48 -16.80 3.77 21.96
CA VAL A 48 -16.84 3.88 23.43
C VAL A 48 -16.08 2.74 24.09
N ASP A 49 -16.13 1.53 23.52
CA ASP A 49 -15.37 0.39 24.05
C ASP A 49 -13.86 0.60 23.86
N ILE A 50 -13.44 1.12 22.71
CA ILE A 50 -12.04 1.45 22.45
C ILE A 50 -11.55 2.57 23.38
N GLU A 51 -12.35 3.63 23.57
CA GLU A 51 -12.02 4.72 24.51
C GLU A 51 -11.85 4.21 25.95
N LYS A 52 -12.69 3.26 26.39
CA LYS A 52 -12.52 2.60 27.69
C LYS A 52 -11.24 1.78 27.77
N LEU A 53 -10.89 1.06 26.70
CA LEU A 53 -9.63 0.30 26.64
C LEU A 53 -8.42 1.24 26.74
N LEU A 54 -8.44 2.37 26.03
CA LEU A 54 -7.37 3.39 26.09
C LEU A 54 -7.26 4.02 27.48
N ALA A 55 -8.39 4.27 28.15
CA ALA A 55 -8.42 4.82 29.50
C ALA A 55 -7.84 3.86 30.56
N SER A 56 -7.65 2.58 30.25
CA SER A 56 -7.04 1.60 31.17
C SER A 56 -5.54 1.81 31.39
N GLY A 57 -4.89 2.68 30.60
CA GLY A 57 -3.46 2.94 30.64
C GLY A 57 -2.60 1.86 29.96
N LYS A 58 -3.23 0.81 29.42
CA LYS A 58 -2.57 -0.18 28.56
C LYS A 58 -2.98 0.05 27.11
N LYS A 59 -2.01 -0.09 26.19
CA LYS A 59 -2.33 -0.05 24.76
C LYS A 59 -3.20 -1.26 24.41
N PRO A 60 -4.40 -1.07 23.82
CA PRO A 60 -5.22 -2.19 23.41
C PRO A 60 -4.52 -3.00 22.33
N ASP A 61 -4.72 -4.31 22.39
CA ASP A 61 -4.47 -5.18 21.25
C ASP A 61 -5.78 -5.31 20.47
N LEU A 62 -5.79 -4.76 19.25
CA LEU A 62 -6.91 -4.78 18.33
C LEU A 62 -6.60 -5.67 17.12
N SER A 63 -5.66 -6.62 17.27
CA SER A 63 -5.39 -7.59 16.20
C SER A 63 -6.62 -8.44 15.89
N ASP A 64 -6.78 -8.77 14.61
CA ASP A 64 -7.84 -9.64 14.08
C ASP A 64 -9.27 -9.11 14.31
N LYS A 65 -9.42 -7.86 14.78
CA LYS A 65 -10.72 -7.26 15.09
C LYS A 65 -11.43 -6.75 13.85
N SER A 66 -12.76 -6.90 13.82
CA SER A 66 -13.60 -6.18 12.87
C SER A 66 -13.96 -4.79 13.41
N LEU A 67 -13.43 -3.73 12.81
CA LEU A 67 -13.65 -2.33 13.18
C LEU A 67 -14.20 -1.50 12.02
N ASN A 68 -14.72 -2.16 10.98
CA ASN A 68 -15.23 -1.56 9.75
C ASN A 68 -16.21 -0.42 10.06
N GLY A 69 -16.00 0.74 9.43
CA GLY A 69 -16.85 1.91 9.55
C GLY A 69 -16.81 2.65 10.90
N LEU A 70 -16.00 2.20 11.87
CA LEU A 70 -15.89 2.91 13.14
C LEU A 70 -15.27 4.29 12.97
N ASP A 71 -15.75 5.24 13.76
CA ASP A 71 -15.12 6.54 13.90
C ASP A 71 -14.13 6.52 15.05
N LEU A 72 -12.84 6.47 14.72
CA LEU A 72 -11.69 6.52 15.62
C LEU A 72 -10.91 7.84 15.44
N SER A 73 -11.53 8.84 14.82
CA SER A 73 -10.91 10.13 14.50
C SER A 73 -10.45 10.84 15.78
N GLY A 74 -9.24 11.40 15.74
CA GLY A 74 -8.64 12.16 16.84
C GLY A 74 -8.22 11.35 18.07
N LEU A 75 -8.39 10.02 18.07
CA LEU A 75 -7.95 9.19 19.20
C LEU A 75 -6.42 9.08 19.25
N ASP A 76 -5.88 8.93 20.47
CA ASP A 76 -4.50 8.48 20.66
C ASP A 76 -4.44 6.96 20.61
N LEU A 77 -3.96 6.46 19.48
CA LEU A 77 -3.81 5.05 19.12
C LEU A 77 -2.33 4.74 18.86
N SER A 78 -1.42 5.55 19.43
CA SER A 78 0.02 5.41 19.22
C SER A 78 0.49 4.03 19.67
N GLY A 79 1.11 3.26 18.79
CA GLY A 79 1.61 1.91 19.04
C GLY A 79 0.54 0.86 19.31
N VAL A 80 -0.73 1.13 18.97
CA VAL A 80 -1.79 0.11 19.00
C VAL A 80 -1.52 -0.94 17.93
N ASN A 81 -1.79 -2.19 18.28
CA ASN A 81 -1.70 -3.30 17.35
C ASN A 81 -3.03 -3.49 16.63
N PHE A 82 -3.08 -3.23 15.33
CA PHE A 82 -4.21 -3.52 14.44
C PHE A 82 -3.92 -4.70 13.51
N ARG A 83 -2.88 -5.49 13.75
CA ARG A 83 -2.48 -6.56 12.83
C ARG A 83 -3.66 -7.44 12.42
N ALA A 84 -3.82 -7.67 11.12
CA ALA A 84 -4.91 -8.46 10.53
C ALA A 84 -6.34 -7.98 10.85
N ALA A 85 -6.51 -6.76 11.36
CA ALA A 85 -7.82 -6.17 11.58
C ALA A 85 -8.52 -5.81 10.26
N ARG A 86 -9.85 -5.79 10.31
CA ARG A 86 -10.70 -5.21 9.26
C ARG A 86 -11.07 -3.79 9.65
N LEU A 87 -10.68 -2.85 8.79
CA LEU A 87 -10.72 -1.41 8.97
C LEU A 87 -11.37 -0.71 7.77
N ASP A 88 -12.14 -1.44 6.95
CA ASP A 88 -12.77 -0.90 5.76
C ASP A 88 -13.67 0.28 6.15
N LYS A 89 -13.46 1.43 5.50
CA LYS A 89 -14.18 2.69 5.77
C LYS A 89 -14.08 3.19 7.21
N THR A 90 -13.16 2.68 8.03
CA THR A 90 -12.89 3.20 9.37
C THR A 90 -12.29 4.61 9.25
N LYS A 91 -12.66 5.50 10.17
CA LYS A 91 -12.16 6.88 10.21
C LYS A 91 -11.09 7.01 11.27
N PHE A 92 -9.89 7.36 10.84
CA PHE A 92 -8.72 7.70 11.62
C PHE A 92 -8.32 9.17 11.41
N ALA A 93 -9.21 10.02 10.89
CA ALA A 93 -8.89 11.41 10.59
C ALA A 93 -8.31 12.13 11.83
N GLY A 94 -7.12 12.71 11.68
CA GLY A 94 -6.38 13.38 12.76
C GLY A 94 -6.00 12.49 13.95
N ALA A 95 -6.09 11.16 13.86
CA ALA A 95 -5.69 10.27 14.93
C ALA A 95 -4.16 10.24 15.10
N ARG A 96 -3.70 9.97 16.33
CA ARG A 96 -2.27 9.71 16.60
C ARG A 96 -2.04 8.21 16.52
N LEU A 97 -1.26 7.79 15.54
CA LEU A 97 -0.98 6.41 15.17
C LEU A 97 0.53 6.13 15.13
N SER A 98 1.33 6.99 15.76
CA SER A 98 2.78 6.83 15.75
C SER A 98 3.18 5.45 16.30
N GLY A 99 3.95 4.70 15.52
CA GLY A 99 4.38 3.33 15.83
C GLY A 99 3.27 2.27 15.81
N ALA A 100 2.06 2.58 15.35
CA ALA A 100 0.97 1.60 15.25
C ALA A 100 1.29 0.50 14.23
N ILE A 101 0.74 -0.69 14.46
CA ILE A 101 0.97 -1.87 13.61
C ILE A 101 -0.27 -2.14 12.78
N PHE A 102 -0.21 -1.84 11.49
CA PHE A 102 -1.23 -2.10 10.47
C PHE A 102 -0.85 -3.25 9.55
N ASP A 103 -0.05 -4.20 10.03
CA ASP A 103 0.36 -5.33 9.21
C ASP A 103 -0.84 -6.20 8.83
N GLN A 104 -0.95 -6.58 7.57
CA GLN A 104 -1.98 -7.48 7.05
C GLN A 104 -3.43 -6.98 7.22
N VAL A 105 -3.64 -5.69 7.46
CA VAL A 105 -4.99 -5.12 7.59
C VAL A 105 -5.70 -5.01 6.26
N TRP A 106 -7.03 -5.01 6.32
CA TRP A 106 -7.91 -4.60 5.21
C TRP A 106 -8.52 -3.26 5.57
N ALA A 107 -8.13 -2.19 4.89
CA ALA A 107 -8.50 -0.81 5.22
C ALA A 107 -9.08 -0.09 3.98
N ILE A 108 -9.84 -0.80 3.15
CA ILE A 108 -10.32 -0.27 1.87
C ILE A 108 -11.23 0.93 2.14
N GLY A 109 -10.90 2.06 1.53
CA GLY A 109 -11.65 3.30 1.70
C GLY A 109 -11.62 3.91 3.10
N ALA A 110 -10.69 3.49 3.97
CA ALA A 110 -10.49 4.11 5.27
C ALA A 110 -9.95 5.54 5.15
N ASP A 111 -10.22 6.37 6.15
CA ASP A 111 -9.82 7.79 6.17
C ASP A 111 -8.75 8.04 7.23
N PHE A 112 -7.52 8.26 6.79
CA PHE A 112 -6.35 8.63 7.59
C PHE A 112 -5.96 10.11 7.41
N SER A 113 -6.84 10.96 6.89
CA SER A 113 -6.48 12.35 6.59
C SER A 113 -5.97 13.09 7.83
N GLY A 114 -4.81 13.74 7.68
CA GLY A 114 -4.13 14.44 8.77
C GLY A 114 -3.68 13.58 9.95
N ALA A 115 -3.73 12.25 9.86
CA ALA A 115 -3.26 11.37 10.92
C ALA A 115 -1.73 11.32 11.00
N ASP A 116 -1.21 11.08 12.21
CA ASP A 116 0.22 10.85 12.45
C ASP A 116 0.50 9.34 12.48
N LEU A 117 1.03 8.79 11.41
CA LEU A 117 1.49 7.40 11.28
C LEU A 117 3.03 7.30 11.30
N THR A 118 3.72 8.26 11.93
CA THR A 118 5.19 8.21 12.02
C THR A 118 5.66 6.89 12.62
N HIS A 119 6.69 6.26 12.05
CA HIS A 119 7.20 4.96 12.50
C HIS A 119 6.20 3.79 12.48
N ALA A 120 5.03 3.92 11.86
CA ALA A 120 4.06 2.83 11.75
C ALA A 120 4.57 1.70 10.83
N SER A 121 4.00 0.50 10.99
CA SER A 121 4.21 -0.62 10.08
C SER A 121 2.94 -0.89 9.28
N LEU A 122 3.06 -0.87 7.95
CA LEU A 122 1.98 -1.14 6.99
C LEU A 122 2.43 -2.29 6.08
N PHE A 123 2.83 -3.43 6.66
CA PHE A 123 3.36 -4.55 5.90
C PHE A 123 2.25 -5.50 5.44
N SER A 124 2.22 -5.79 4.14
CA SER A 124 1.18 -6.60 3.49
C SER A 124 -0.26 -6.07 3.70
N ALA A 125 -0.42 -4.76 3.84
CA ALA A 125 -1.73 -4.13 4.06
C ALA A 125 -2.48 -3.85 2.74
N GLN A 126 -3.81 -3.95 2.79
CA GLN A 126 -4.72 -3.60 1.68
C GLN A 126 -5.34 -2.23 2.00
N MET A 127 -4.94 -1.20 1.27
CA MET A 127 -5.23 0.22 1.56
C MET A 127 -5.78 0.94 0.33
N GLN A 128 -6.45 0.21 -0.56
CA GLN A 128 -6.98 0.77 -1.81
C GLN A 128 -8.02 1.85 -1.51
N LYS A 129 -8.01 2.92 -2.31
CA LYS A 129 -8.97 4.04 -2.23
C LYS A 129 -9.02 4.74 -0.86
N THR A 130 -7.99 4.59 -0.04
CA THR A 130 -7.86 5.29 1.24
C THR A 130 -7.61 6.79 1.05
N ASN A 131 -7.87 7.57 2.10
CA ASN A 131 -7.54 8.98 2.16
C ASN A 131 -6.43 9.22 3.19
N PHE A 132 -5.22 9.55 2.72
CA PHE A 132 -4.07 9.97 3.52
C PHE A 132 -3.69 11.44 3.28
N ASN A 133 -4.60 12.26 2.75
CA ASN A 133 -4.31 13.67 2.51
C ASN A 133 -3.78 14.35 3.78
N ASN A 134 -2.61 14.99 3.68
CA ASN A 134 -1.89 15.64 4.78
C ASN A 134 -1.47 14.72 5.95
N ALA A 135 -1.53 13.38 5.80
CA ALA A 135 -1.05 12.46 6.82
C ALA A 135 0.48 12.45 6.89
N ASP A 136 1.02 12.07 8.04
CA ASP A 136 2.47 11.92 8.24
C ASP A 136 2.83 10.43 8.38
N LEU A 137 3.47 9.86 7.37
CA LEU A 137 3.99 8.49 7.34
C LEU A 137 5.53 8.48 7.40
N SER A 138 6.15 9.54 7.93
CA SER A 138 7.61 9.63 8.01
C SER A 138 8.19 8.46 8.81
N HIS A 139 9.26 7.87 8.30
CA HIS A 139 9.93 6.70 8.87
C HIS A 139 9.06 5.44 9.03
N ALA A 140 7.90 5.37 8.38
CA ALA A 140 7.08 4.17 8.37
C ALA A 140 7.69 3.06 7.48
N ARG A 141 7.41 1.80 7.81
CA ARG A 141 7.67 0.67 6.91
C ARG A 141 6.41 0.39 6.10
N ILE A 142 6.49 0.51 4.78
CA ILE A 142 5.34 0.46 3.90
C ILE A 142 5.53 -0.61 2.83
N VAL A 143 4.72 -1.67 2.90
CA VAL A 143 4.60 -2.69 1.84
C VAL A 143 3.12 -2.96 1.69
N ALA A 144 2.42 -2.07 1.01
CA ALA A 144 0.97 -2.08 0.96
C ALA A 144 0.47 -1.70 -0.42
N ASP A 145 -0.78 -2.08 -0.70
CA ASP A 145 -1.50 -1.68 -1.90
C ASP A 145 -2.35 -0.43 -1.63
N PHE A 146 -1.94 0.69 -2.19
CA PHE A 146 -2.63 1.98 -2.14
C PHE A 146 -3.33 2.34 -3.44
N SER A 147 -3.61 1.38 -4.31
CA SER A 147 -4.20 1.65 -5.63
C SER A 147 -5.42 2.58 -5.53
N GLY A 148 -5.36 3.71 -6.25
CA GLY A 148 -6.40 4.74 -6.26
C GLY A 148 -6.58 5.53 -4.96
N ALA A 149 -5.61 5.51 -4.04
CA ALA A 149 -5.64 6.31 -2.82
C ALA A 149 -5.42 7.82 -3.10
N GLN A 150 -5.80 8.64 -2.11
CA GLN A 150 -5.51 10.08 -2.11
C GLN A 150 -4.45 10.37 -1.05
N MET A 151 -3.35 10.99 -1.46
CA MET A 151 -2.17 11.20 -0.61
C MET A 151 -1.57 12.60 -0.83
N ARG A 152 -2.40 13.60 -1.18
CA ARG A 152 -1.96 14.97 -1.42
C ARG A 152 -1.29 15.53 -0.18
N LYS A 153 -0.10 16.11 -0.36
CA LYS A 153 0.70 16.71 0.73
C LYS A 153 0.98 15.76 1.90
N ALA A 154 0.86 14.44 1.69
CA ALA A 154 1.28 13.46 2.69
C ALA A 154 2.81 13.49 2.82
N LYS A 155 3.31 13.15 4.00
CA LYS A 155 4.75 13.08 4.27
C LYS A 155 5.19 11.63 4.36
N PHE A 156 6.30 11.32 3.71
CA PHE A 156 6.97 10.02 3.68
C PHE A 156 8.45 10.19 3.97
N VAL A 157 8.83 11.22 4.73
CA VAL A 157 10.25 11.55 4.97
C VAL A 157 10.95 10.36 5.61
N GLY A 158 11.99 9.84 4.94
CA GLY A 158 12.73 8.66 5.38
C GLY A 158 11.90 7.39 5.52
N ALA A 159 10.73 7.29 4.90
CA ALA A 159 9.91 6.07 4.90
C ALA A 159 10.59 4.97 4.06
N ASP A 160 10.39 3.71 4.46
CA ASP A 160 10.88 2.55 3.72
C ASP A 160 9.74 1.86 2.98
N MET A 161 9.63 2.16 1.69
CA MET A 161 8.66 1.59 0.75
C MET A 161 9.30 0.52 -0.15
N SER A 162 10.55 0.13 0.11
CA SER A 162 11.29 -0.78 -0.76
C SER A 162 10.76 -2.19 -0.70
N ALA A 163 11.00 -2.93 -1.78
CA ALA A 163 10.60 -4.31 -1.88
C ALA A 163 11.25 -5.20 -0.82
N ASP A 164 10.48 -6.12 -0.21
CA ASP A 164 11.02 -7.11 0.71
C ASP A 164 11.68 -8.26 -0.05
N MET A 165 12.99 -8.13 -0.23
CA MET A 165 13.81 -9.09 -0.96
C MET A 165 13.91 -10.47 -0.29
N LYS A 166 13.48 -10.64 0.97
CA LYS A 166 13.53 -11.93 1.68
C LYS A 166 12.36 -12.85 1.32
N ASN A 167 11.27 -12.33 0.74
CA ASN A 167 10.04 -13.09 0.50
C ASN A 167 9.87 -13.63 -0.92
N GLN A 168 10.95 -14.12 -1.55
CA GLN A 168 10.96 -14.47 -2.99
C GLN A 168 9.98 -15.61 -3.37
N SER A 169 9.67 -16.54 -2.46
CA SER A 169 8.84 -17.71 -2.80
C SER A 169 7.38 -17.38 -3.09
N MET A 170 6.88 -16.23 -2.63
CA MET A 170 5.49 -15.77 -2.80
C MET A 170 5.38 -14.60 -3.80
N GLY A 171 6.46 -14.28 -4.50
CA GLY A 171 6.58 -13.05 -5.29
C GLY A 171 7.12 -11.88 -4.45
N LEU A 172 7.73 -10.91 -5.12
CA LEU A 172 8.32 -9.74 -4.47
C LEU A 172 7.21 -8.82 -3.94
N MET A 173 7.03 -8.78 -2.62
CA MET A 173 6.13 -7.79 -2.03
C MET A 173 6.83 -6.42 -2.02
N HIS A 174 6.15 -5.42 -2.59
CA HIS A 174 6.63 -4.05 -2.71
C HIS A 174 5.48 -3.07 -2.44
N ALA A 175 5.77 -1.79 -2.28
CA ALA A 175 4.73 -0.77 -2.21
C ALA A 175 4.09 -0.60 -3.60
N VAL A 176 2.75 -0.65 -3.64
CA VAL A 176 1.96 -0.42 -4.86
C VAL A 176 1.21 0.90 -4.71
N LEU A 177 1.61 1.86 -5.52
CA LEU A 177 1.10 3.22 -5.61
C LEU A 177 0.60 3.45 -7.04
N ARG A 178 -0.29 2.59 -7.54
CA ARG A 178 -0.90 2.76 -8.87
C ARG A 178 -2.02 3.77 -8.85
N SER A 179 -2.00 4.72 -9.79
CA SER A 179 -3.06 5.73 -9.95
C SER A 179 -3.36 6.52 -8.67
N VAL A 180 -2.32 6.84 -7.88
CA VAL A 180 -2.44 7.56 -6.61
C VAL A 180 -2.26 9.05 -6.82
N ASP A 181 -3.05 9.85 -6.12
CA ASP A 181 -2.91 11.30 -6.10
C ASP A 181 -1.88 11.73 -5.04
N LEU A 182 -0.64 11.94 -5.45
CA LEU A 182 0.53 12.26 -4.60
C LEU A 182 1.03 13.70 -4.79
N ARG A 183 0.16 14.59 -5.28
CA ARG A 183 0.54 15.98 -5.56
C ARG A 183 1.02 16.70 -4.31
N GLY A 184 2.19 17.31 -4.43
CA GLY A 184 2.86 18.01 -3.33
C GLY A 184 3.26 17.12 -2.15
N ALA A 185 3.30 15.79 -2.31
CA ALA A 185 3.77 14.88 -1.28
C ALA A 185 5.29 15.04 -1.03
N ASP A 186 5.73 14.73 0.17
CA ASP A 186 7.13 14.83 0.57
C ASP A 186 7.77 13.45 0.76
N PHE A 187 8.65 13.07 -0.15
CA PHE A 187 9.40 11.82 -0.14
C PHE A 187 10.87 12.01 0.23
N GLN A 188 11.23 13.10 0.91
CA GLN A 188 12.63 13.38 1.25
C GLN A 188 13.32 12.19 1.93
N GLY A 189 14.39 11.68 1.32
CA GLY A 189 15.15 10.53 1.84
C GLY A 189 14.37 9.20 1.89
N ALA A 190 13.18 9.11 1.28
CA ALA A 190 12.39 7.88 1.26
C ALA A 190 13.04 6.83 0.35
N ASN A 191 12.85 5.55 0.69
CA ASN A 191 13.29 4.43 -0.12
C ASN A 191 12.10 3.81 -0.86
N LEU A 192 11.98 4.08 -2.15
CA LEU A 192 10.96 3.52 -3.06
C LEU A 192 11.56 2.52 -4.06
N ALA A 193 12.71 1.92 -3.74
CA ALA A 193 13.35 0.98 -4.66
C ALA A 193 12.41 -0.18 -5.01
N ARG A 194 12.20 -0.38 -6.32
CA ARG A 194 11.27 -1.36 -6.89
C ARG A 194 9.80 -1.20 -6.48
N ALA A 195 9.42 0.00 -6.06
CA ALA A 195 8.00 0.32 -5.89
C ALA A 195 7.32 0.43 -7.25
N ASP A 196 6.03 0.15 -7.25
CA ASP A 196 5.16 0.31 -8.41
C ASP A 196 4.42 1.64 -8.26
N LEU A 197 4.69 2.56 -9.17
CA LEU A 197 4.23 3.95 -9.15
C LEU A 197 3.36 4.26 -10.37
N GLU A 198 2.98 3.27 -11.18
CA GLU A 198 2.38 3.50 -12.50
C GLU A 198 1.13 4.42 -12.43
N PHE A 199 1.05 5.35 -13.38
CA PHE A 199 -0.06 6.30 -13.54
C PHE A 199 -0.32 7.23 -12.35
N SER A 200 0.63 7.38 -11.43
CA SER A 200 0.48 8.26 -10.27
C SER A 200 0.77 9.72 -10.57
N GLN A 201 0.13 10.60 -9.79
CA GLN A 201 0.25 12.05 -9.91
C GLN A 201 1.23 12.59 -8.88
N PHE A 202 2.44 12.92 -9.29
CA PHE A 202 3.51 13.46 -8.43
C PHE A 202 3.77 14.94 -8.65
N ALA A 203 2.84 15.68 -9.27
CA ALA A 203 3.09 17.08 -9.57
C ALA A 203 3.42 17.88 -8.30
N GLY A 204 4.57 18.56 -8.30
CA GLY A 204 5.10 19.30 -7.16
C GLY A 204 5.61 18.45 -5.97
N ALA A 205 5.70 17.13 -6.10
CA ALA A 205 6.22 16.25 -5.05
C ALA A 205 7.74 16.42 -4.85
N ASN A 206 8.22 16.18 -3.64
CA ASN A 206 9.63 16.35 -3.28
C ASN A 206 10.33 15.00 -3.10
N PHE A 207 11.18 14.61 -4.04
CA PHE A 207 11.98 13.39 -4.01
C PHE A 207 13.42 13.63 -3.59
N THR A 208 13.74 14.78 -2.99
CA THR A 208 15.13 15.11 -2.65
C THR A 208 15.75 13.99 -1.79
N LYS A 209 16.87 13.41 -2.23
CA LYS A 209 17.57 12.26 -1.62
C LYS A 209 16.78 10.94 -1.58
N ALA A 210 15.64 10.85 -2.27
CA ALA A 210 14.89 9.61 -2.38
C ALA A 210 15.61 8.59 -3.25
N ASN A 211 15.30 7.32 -3.04
CA ASN A 211 15.79 6.21 -3.85
C ASN A 211 14.63 5.57 -4.63
N LEU A 212 14.64 5.69 -5.95
CA LEU A 212 13.68 5.08 -6.87
C LEU A 212 14.35 4.00 -7.74
N THR A 213 15.46 3.39 -7.28
CA THR A 213 16.16 2.38 -8.08
C THR A 213 15.23 1.22 -8.47
N GLY A 214 15.12 0.97 -9.78
CA GLY A 214 14.31 -0.11 -10.32
C GLY A 214 12.80 0.04 -10.08
N ALA A 215 12.31 1.23 -9.70
CA ALA A 215 10.88 1.49 -9.58
C ALA A 215 10.21 1.52 -10.96
N ASP A 216 8.93 1.19 -11.02
CA ASP A 216 8.11 1.34 -12.23
C ASP A 216 7.28 2.62 -12.11
N ALA A 217 7.60 3.64 -12.89
CA ALA A 217 6.90 4.92 -12.89
C ALA A 217 6.23 5.21 -14.24
N GLY A 218 5.90 4.18 -15.01
CA GLY A 218 5.24 4.31 -16.30
C GLY A 218 3.97 5.17 -16.24
N GLY A 219 3.81 6.08 -17.19
CA GLY A 219 2.63 6.95 -17.30
C GLY A 219 2.41 7.93 -16.14
N SER A 220 3.38 8.10 -15.23
CA SER A 220 3.26 8.99 -14.08
C SER A 220 3.47 10.47 -14.45
N ASP A 221 2.85 11.38 -13.69
CA ASP A 221 3.03 12.83 -13.86
C ASP A 221 4.04 13.37 -12.84
N PHE A 222 5.24 13.71 -13.29
CA PHE A 222 6.32 14.28 -12.46
C PHE A 222 6.49 15.79 -12.61
N ARG A 223 5.60 16.50 -13.30
CA ARG A 223 5.78 17.93 -13.57
C ARG A 223 5.92 18.76 -12.29
N GLY A 224 6.90 19.63 -12.23
CA GLY A 224 7.23 20.43 -11.05
C GLY A 224 7.73 19.65 -9.84
N ALA A 225 7.90 18.33 -9.92
CA ALA A 225 8.55 17.55 -8.87
C ALA A 225 10.03 17.92 -8.71
N ILE A 226 10.55 17.71 -7.50
CA ILE A 226 11.91 18.11 -7.09
C ILE A 226 12.77 16.86 -6.89
N PHE A 227 13.91 16.76 -7.58
CA PHE A 227 14.75 15.55 -7.64
C PHE A 227 16.19 15.73 -7.09
N GLY A 228 16.42 16.70 -6.20
CA GLY A 228 17.77 16.98 -5.69
C GLY A 228 18.40 15.73 -5.06
N ASP A 229 19.54 15.27 -5.56
CA ASP A 229 20.21 14.04 -5.09
C ASP A 229 19.34 12.76 -5.13
N THR A 230 18.31 12.70 -5.98
CA THR A 230 17.48 11.48 -6.13
C THR A 230 18.23 10.41 -6.93
N VAL A 231 18.11 9.15 -6.51
CA VAL A 231 18.63 8.00 -7.25
C VAL A 231 17.53 7.41 -8.13
N LEU A 232 17.74 7.40 -9.45
CA LEU A 232 16.76 6.96 -10.47
C LEU A 232 17.31 5.81 -11.33
N ASP A 233 18.42 5.19 -10.93
CA ASP A 233 19.06 4.09 -11.65
C ASP A 233 18.03 2.97 -11.93
N GLN A 234 17.83 2.62 -13.21
CA GLN A 234 16.88 1.58 -13.65
C GLN A 234 15.39 1.87 -13.37
N CYS A 235 15.02 3.10 -13.00
CA CYS A 235 13.61 3.46 -12.88
C CYS A 235 12.95 3.50 -14.27
N ASP A 236 11.87 2.77 -14.50
CA ASP A 236 11.13 2.82 -15.78
C ASP A 236 10.26 4.08 -15.82
N VAL A 237 10.49 4.94 -16.80
CA VAL A 237 9.71 6.18 -16.99
C VAL A 237 8.94 6.19 -18.31
N SER A 238 8.60 5.01 -18.85
CA SER A 238 7.82 4.87 -20.08
C SER A 238 6.53 5.68 -20.05
N GLY A 239 6.37 6.66 -20.94
CA GLY A 239 5.17 7.48 -21.02
C GLY A 239 4.96 8.45 -19.86
N ALA A 240 5.94 8.61 -18.96
CA ALA A 240 5.85 9.59 -17.88
C ALA A 240 5.87 11.03 -18.41
N GLU A 241 5.14 11.93 -17.76
CA GLU A 241 5.16 13.38 -18.04
C GLU A 241 6.28 14.03 -17.21
N ILE A 242 7.30 14.59 -17.87
CA ILE A 242 8.49 15.18 -17.23
C ILE A 242 8.78 16.54 -17.86
N ASP A 243 9.06 17.55 -17.04
CA ASP A 243 9.45 18.87 -17.51
C ASP A 243 10.84 18.82 -18.16
N PRO A 244 11.10 19.60 -19.23
CA PRO A 244 12.41 19.63 -19.89
C PRO A 244 13.59 19.92 -18.93
N ALA A 245 13.35 20.75 -17.91
CA ALA A 245 14.34 21.09 -16.89
C ALA A 245 14.68 19.93 -15.93
N GLN A 246 13.83 18.92 -15.83
CA GLN A 246 14.02 17.75 -14.96
C GLN A 246 14.77 16.61 -15.66
N MET A 247 14.82 16.60 -16.99
CA MET A 247 15.47 15.54 -17.79
C MET A 247 16.88 15.13 -17.32
N PRO A 248 17.77 16.04 -16.87
CA PRO A 248 19.09 15.64 -16.39
C PRO A 248 19.08 14.68 -15.19
N TYR A 249 18.05 14.74 -14.32
CA TYR A 249 17.92 13.84 -13.16
C TYR A 249 17.64 12.39 -13.58
N PHE A 250 17.02 12.20 -14.75
CA PHE A 250 16.61 10.88 -15.26
C PHE A 250 17.66 10.22 -16.16
N ALA A 251 18.91 10.72 -16.21
CA ALA A 251 19.93 10.23 -17.13
C ALA A 251 20.26 8.72 -17.01
N LYS A 252 19.91 8.10 -15.87
CA LYS A 252 20.09 6.66 -15.60
C LYS A 252 18.77 5.87 -15.51
N ALA A 253 17.64 6.52 -15.80
CA ALA A 253 16.35 5.88 -15.90
C ALA A 253 16.24 5.07 -17.20
N GLU A 254 15.32 4.12 -17.22
CA GLU A 254 14.99 3.31 -18.38
C GLU A 254 13.87 3.97 -19.20
N ASN A 255 13.86 3.73 -20.51
CA ASN A 255 12.83 4.22 -21.43
C ASN A 255 12.64 5.76 -21.45
N LEU A 256 13.71 6.52 -21.16
CA LEU A 256 13.70 7.98 -21.19
C LEU A 256 13.34 8.57 -22.56
N ASP A 257 13.51 7.80 -23.65
CA ASP A 257 13.10 8.16 -25.00
C ASP A 257 11.56 8.15 -25.20
N ARG A 258 10.81 7.52 -24.29
CA ARG A 258 9.35 7.37 -24.35
C ARG A 258 8.59 8.35 -23.46
N VAL A 259 9.26 9.31 -22.84
CA VAL A 259 8.62 10.32 -21.96
C VAL A 259 7.86 11.36 -22.77
N ILE A 260 6.80 11.90 -22.17
CA ILE A 260 6.02 13.02 -22.71
C ILE A 260 6.61 14.31 -22.16
N LYS A 261 7.04 15.20 -23.06
CA LYS A 261 7.63 16.51 -22.71
C LYS A 261 6.56 17.59 -22.85
N HIS A 262 6.45 18.46 -21.84
CA HIS A 262 5.55 19.62 -21.83
C HIS A 262 6.31 20.94 -21.88
#